data_AF-M5C6E5-F1
#
_entry.id   AF-M5C6E5-F1
#
_cell.length_a   1.000
_cell.length_b   1.000
_cell.length_c   1.000
_cell.angle_alpha   90.00
_cell.angle_beta   90.00
_cell.angle_gamma   90.00
#
_symmetry.space_group_name_H-M   'P 1'
#
loop_
_entity.id
_entity.type
_entity.pdbx_description
1 polymer ?
#
loop_
_entity_poly.entity_id
_entity_poly.type
_entity_poly.pdbx_seq_one_letter_code
_entity_poly.pdbx_strand_id
1 'polypeptide(L)'
;MPLRQESNFFYLTGCDVANSHVMITISPSTVASSEPEVKSTLFIPREDPLETMWSPPPPTLEAARSTHEADVIAYSDEFEKHVAGAVKIGETAVHILPQTIQFPTLPVPLLAALSTPGVAAPPMIKYLLPALHSARLIKTEYELELIRQANAISSRAHEVIMRVLGKDVKEVGGRVSVNPKKITAVMPGQWRIEKEAEAEAIFVASCRREGYVPLMSDITRHQPNMPPPCTTVATIEHSLGVL
;
A
#
# COMPACT_ATOMS: atom_id res chain seq x y z
N MET A 1 0.87 6.54 12.53
CA MET A 1 0.25 6.30 11.21
C MET A 1 -0.30 4.89 11.17
N PRO A 2 -1.41 4.61 10.47
CA PRO A 2 -1.83 3.23 10.22
C PRO A 2 -0.72 2.48 9.49
N LEU A 3 -0.57 1.19 9.79
CA LEU A 3 0.41 0.35 9.09
C LEU A 3 0.11 0.35 7.59
N ARG A 4 1.11 0.69 6.78
CA ARG A 4 1.05 0.50 5.34
C ARG A 4 2.09 -0.54 4.97
N GLN A 5 1.61 -1.71 4.58
CA GLN A 5 2.48 -2.78 4.13
C GLN A 5 3.28 -2.38 2.88
N GLU A 6 4.46 -2.95 2.68
CA GLU A 6 5.24 -2.77 1.46
C GLU A 6 4.44 -3.29 0.24
N SER A 7 4.47 -2.53 -0.86
CA SER A 7 3.54 -2.75 -1.97
C SER A 7 3.83 -4.03 -2.76
N ASN A 8 5.10 -4.44 -2.90
CA ASN A 8 5.45 -5.70 -3.57
C ASN A 8 5.05 -6.90 -2.72
N PHE A 9 5.29 -6.85 -1.40
CA PHE A 9 4.86 -7.90 -0.47
C PHE A 9 3.34 -8.08 -0.47
N PHE A 10 2.59 -6.97 -0.35
CA PHE A 10 1.13 -7.00 -0.38
C PHE A 10 0.60 -7.50 -1.73
N TYR A 11 1.24 -7.12 -2.84
CA TYR A 11 0.86 -7.60 -4.17
C TYR A 11 0.99 -9.12 -4.32
N LEU A 12 1.99 -9.74 -3.69
CA LEU A 12 2.20 -11.19 -3.77
C LEU A 12 1.36 -11.99 -2.77
N THR A 13 1.06 -11.43 -1.59
CA THR A 13 0.51 -12.19 -0.46
C THR A 13 -0.89 -11.75 -0.02
N GLY A 14 -1.26 -10.50 -0.30
CA GLY A 14 -2.45 -9.86 0.28
C GLY A 14 -2.40 -9.72 1.81
N CYS A 15 -1.26 -10.01 2.46
CA CYS A 15 -1.12 -9.97 3.91
C CYS A 15 -0.74 -8.57 4.38
N ASP A 16 -1.51 -8.02 5.33
CA ASP A 16 -1.32 -6.69 5.91
C ASP A 16 -0.66 -6.70 7.30
N VAL A 17 -0.16 -7.86 7.73
CA VAL A 17 0.46 -8.06 9.04
C VAL A 17 1.95 -7.65 9.00
N ALA A 18 2.38 -6.86 9.99
CA ALA A 18 3.79 -6.46 10.14
C ALA A 18 4.69 -7.69 10.40
N ASN A 19 6.00 -7.55 10.16
CA ASN A 19 7.01 -8.60 10.42
C ASN A 19 6.70 -9.97 9.77
N SER A 20 5.98 -9.93 8.64
CA SER A 20 5.70 -11.10 7.82
C SER A 20 6.73 -11.23 6.69
N HIS A 21 7.01 -12.46 6.28
CA HIS A 21 7.95 -12.77 5.21
C HIS A 21 7.31 -13.71 4.20
N VAL A 22 7.79 -13.67 2.95
CA VAL A 22 7.33 -14.58 1.90
C VAL A 22 8.51 -15.23 1.23
N MET A 23 8.42 -16.54 1.02
CA MET A 23 9.38 -17.32 0.27
C MET A 23 8.64 -18.03 -0.86
N ILE A 24 9.12 -17.87 -2.08
CA ILE A 24 8.59 -18.58 -3.25
C ILE A 24 9.69 -19.49 -3.75
N THR A 25 9.44 -20.80 -3.75
CA THR A 25 10.34 -21.81 -4.26
C THR A 25 9.81 -22.31 -5.59
N ILE A 26 10.64 -22.24 -6.62
CA ILE A 26 10.31 -22.75 -7.95
C ILE A 26 11.23 -23.94 -8.20
N SER A 27 10.65 -25.14 -8.22
CA SER A 27 11.38 -26.35 -8.59
C SER A 27 11.23 -26.63 -10.09
N PRO A 28 12.33 -27.03 -10.77
CA PRO A 28 12.26 -27.39 -12.18
C PRO A 28 11.32 -28.58 -12.39
N SER A 29 10.73 -28.68 -13.58
CA SER A 29 9.83 -29.77 -13.92
C SER A 29 10.53 -31.13 -13.77
N THR A 30 9.88 -32.04 -13.06
CA THR A 30 10.34 -33.43 -12.97
C THR A 30 9.70 -34.23 -14.11
N VAL A 31 10.27 -35.41 -14.43
CA VAL A 31 9.81 -36.29 -15.52
C VAL A 31 8.31 -36.68 -15.42
N ALA A 32 7.68 -36.49 -14.24
CA ALA A 32 6.28 -36.80 -13.99
C ALA A 32 5.30 -35.62 -14.22
N SER A 33 5.77 -34.38 -14.30
CA SER A 33 4.92 -33.18 -14.43
C SER A 33 5.53 -32.19 -15.43
N SER A 34 4.81 -31.91 -16.52
CA SER A 34 5.29 -31.03 -17.60
C SER A 34 5.45 -29.55 -17.20
N GLU A 35 4.90 -29.15 -16.06
CA GLU A 35 4.93 -27.78 -15.55
C GLU A 35 5.87 -27.64 -14.34
N PRO A 36 6.54 -26.48 -14.17
CA PRO A 36 7.35 -26.20 -12.99
C PRO A 36 6.47 -26.11 -11.74
N GLU A 37 6.87 -26.77 -10.67
CA GLU A 37 6.15 -26.73 -9.40
C GLU A 37 6.55 -25.45 -8.65
N VAL A 38 5.58 -24.55 -8.43
CA VAL A 38 5.75 -23.32 -7.67
C VAL A 38 5.11 -23.52 -6.29
N LYS A 39 5.88 -23.25 -5.24
CA LYS A 39 5.43 -23.31 -3.84
C LYS A 39 5.62 -21.96 -3.16
N SER A 40 4.54 -21.43 -2.62
CA SER A 40 4.49 -20.19 -1.84
C SER A 40 4.45 -20.51 -0.35
N THR A 41 5.38 -19.94 0.42
CA THR A 41 5.41 -20.05 1.87
C THR A 41 5.28 -18.66 2.49
N LEU A 42 4.21 -18.43 3.25
CA LEU A 42 3.96 -17.20 3.99
C LEU A 42 4.34 -17.40 5.47
N PHE A 43 5.13 -16.49 6.00
CA PHE A 43 5.55 -16.47 7.40
C PHE A 43 4.88 -15.31 8.13
N ILE A 44 4.20 -15.61 9.23
CA ILE A 44 3.45 -14.63 10.04
C ILE A 44 4.03 -14.63 11.46
N PRO A 45 4.13 -13.46 12.14
CA PRO A 45 4.61 -13.41 13.51
C PRO A 45 3.69 -14.18 14.47
N ARG A 46 4.27 -14.70 15.55
CA ARG A 46 3.49 -15.27 16.66
C ARG A 46 2.80 -14.15 17.44
N GLU A 47 1.69 -14.50 18.08
CA GLU A 47 1.06 -13.63 19.06
C GLU A 47 1.99 -13.45 20.27
N ASP A 48 2.32 -12.19 20.58
CA ASP A 48 2.97 -11.82 21.84
C ASP A 48 1.89 -11.30 22.81
N PRO A 49 1.69 -11.94 23.98
CA PRO A 49 0.75 -11.49 24.99
C PRO A 49 0.98 -10.04 25.44
N LEU A 50 2.23 -9.57 25.43
CA LEU A 50 2.57 -8.21 25.83
C LEU A 50 2.18 -7.18 24.77
N GLU A 51 2.37 -7.49 23.47
CA GLU A 51 1.96 -6.61 22.38
C GLU A 51 0.44 -6.61 22.18
N THR A 52 -0.24 -7.72 22.45
CA THR A 52 -1.69 -7.88 22.29
C THR A 52 -2.48 -6.93 23.18
N MET A 53 -1.88 -6.44 24.28
CA MET A 53 -2.49 -5.40 25.11
C MET A 53 -2.58 -4.03 24.41
N TRP A 54 -1.74 -3.79 23.39
CA TRP A 54 -1.58 -2.49 22.74
C TRP A 54 -1.91 -2.49 21.26
N SER A 55 -1.91 -3.67 20.63
CA SER A 55 -2.10 -3.87 19.19
C SER A 55 -3.03 -5.04 18.92
N PRO A 56 -3.77 -5.03 17.79
CA PRO A 56 -4.47 -6.23 17.33
C PRO A 56 -3.48 -7.39 17.17
N PRO A 57 -3.79 -8.58 17.70
CA PRO A 57 -2.90 -9.72 17.55
C PRO A 57 -2.81 -10.14 16.08
N PRO A 58 -1.65 -10.64 15.63
CA PRO A 58 -1.54 -11.25 14.32
C PRO A 58 -2.51 -12.45 14.21
N PRO A 59 -2.98 -12.78 13.00
CA PRO A 59 -3.89 -13.90 12.81
C PRO A 59 -3.24 -15.22 13.21
N THR A 60 -4.04 -16.13 13.77
CA THR A 60 -3.59 -17.51 14.01
C THR A 60 -3.28 -18.21 12.69
N LEU A 61 -2.46 -19.27 12.71
CA LEU A 61 -2.13 -20.02 11.49
C LEU A 61 -3.37 -20.55 10.76
N GLU A 62 -4.41 -20.95 11.51
CA GLU A 62 -5.66 -21.44 10.94
C GLU A 62 -6.44 -20.32 10.24
N ALA A 63 -6.56 -19.14 10.88
CA ALA A 63 -7.20 -17.97 10.28
C ALA A 63 -6.42 -17.45 9.07
N ALA A 64 -5.09 -17.50 9.13
CA ALA A 64 -4.25 -17.15 8.00
C ALA A 64 -4.45 -18.11 6.82
N ARG A 65 -4.60 -19.42 7.06
CA ARG A 65 -4.87 -20.42 6.01
C ARG A 65 -6.24 -20.26 5.37
N SER A 66 -7.23 -19.77 6.10
CA SER A 66 -8.55 -19.48 5.52
C SER A 66 -8.58 -18.19 4.72
N THR A 67 -7.70 -17.24 5.03
CA THR A 67 -7.74 -15.89 4.44
C THR A 67 -6.74 -15.71 3.31
N HIS A 68 -5.58 -16.38 3.38
CA HIS A 68 -4.50 -16.25 2.42
C HIS A 68 -4.33 -17.54 1.61
N GLU A 69 -4.26 -17.41 0.29
CA GLU A 69 -4.03 -18.49 -0.66
C GLU A 69 -2.53 -18.83 -0.77
N ALA A 70 -1.89 -19.19 0.35
CA ALA A 70 -0.50 -19.65 0.37
C ALA A 70 -0.42 -21.17 0.59
N ASP A 71 0.51 -21.84 -0.07
CA ASP A 71 0.66 -23.31 0.00
C ASP A 71 1.08 -23.77 1.40
N VAL A 72 1.99 -23.02 2.02
CA VAL A 72 2.48 -23.27 3.38
C VAL A 72 2.42 -21.99 4.19
N ILE A 73 1.84 -22.07 5.39
CA ILE A 73 1.84 -20.96 6.35
C ILE A 73 2.57 -21.41 7.60
N ALA A 74 3.62 -20.67 7.96
CA ALA A 74 4.51 -20.93 9.07
C ALA A 74 4.76 -19.65 9.89
N TYR A 75 5.51 -19.76 10.99
CA TYR A 75 5.82 -18.60 11.83
C TYR A 75 7.12 -17.90 11.39
N SER A 76 7.22 -16.59 11.60
CA SER A 76 8.41 -15.79 11.24
C SER A 76 9.71 -16.31 11.88
N ASP A 77 9.66 -16.91 13.08
CA ASP A 77 10.83 -17.51 13.75
C ASP A 77 11.43 -18.70 12.99
N GLU A 78 10.63 -19.34 12.14
CA GLU A 78 11.04 -20.52 11.37
C GLU A 78 11.63 -20.13 10.01
N PHE A 79 11.54 -18.85 9.62
CA PHE A 79 12.00 -18.34 8.33
C PHE A 79 13.45 -18.73 8.03
N GLU A 80 14.37 -18.50 8.97
CA GLU A 80 15.80 -18.80 8.77
C GLU A 80 16.04 -20.30 8.54
N LYS A 81 15.29 -21.16 9.25
CA LYS A 81 15.38 -22.62 9.11
C LYS A 81 14.86 -23.08 7.75
N HIS A 82 13.75 -22.50 7.29
CA HIS A 82 13.19 -22.79 5.97
C HIS A 82 14.11 -22.34 4.84
N VAL A 83 14.72 -21.17 4.95
CA VAL A 83 15.71 -20.68 3.97
C VAL A 83 16.93 -21.61 3.94
N ALA A 84 17.48 -21.97 5.10
CA ALA A 84 18.60 -22.90 5.19
C ALA A 84 18.28 -24.30 4.62
N GLY A 85 17.05 -24.78 4.80
CA GLY A 85 16.61 -26.07 4.24
C GLY A 85 16.33 -26.03 2.73
N ALA A 86 15.89 -24.88 2.21
CA ALA A 86 15.60 -24.70 0.79
C ALA A 86 16.89 -24.52 -0.03
N VAL A 87 17.90 -23.88 0.54
CA VAL A 87 19.20 -23.67 -0.10
C VAL A 87 20.00 -24.97 -0.08
N LYS A 88 19.92 -25.72 -1.17
CA LYS A 88 20.77 -26.90 -1.39
C LYS A 88 22.07 -26.49 -2.07
N ILE A 89 23.17 -27.01 -1.54
CA ILE A 89 24.54 -26.86 -2.04
C ILE A 89 24.59 -26.98 -3.57
N GLY A 90 24.85 -25.87 -4.25
CA GLY A 90 25.26 -25.84 -5.67
C GLY A 90 24.16 -25.77 -6.74
N GLU A 91 22.87 -25.94 -6.38
CA GLU A 91 21.78 -26.00 -7.39
C GLU A 91 20.74 -24.87 -7.27
N THR A 92 20.75 -24.10 -6.18
CA THR A 92 19.68 -23.14 -5.89
C THR A 92 20.11 -21.71 -6.22
N ALA A 93 19.40 -21.06 -7.16
CA ALA A 93 19.54 -19.63 -7.41
C ALA A 93 18.60 -18.86 -6.45
N VAL A 94 19.17 -17.99 -5.61
CA VAL A 94 18.41 -17.19 -4.64
C VAL A 94 18.27 -15.77 -5.15
N HIS A 95 17.04 -15.28 -5.23
CA HIS A 95 16.72 -13.91 -5.61
C HIS A 95 16.21 -13.13 -4.39
N ILE A 96 16.77 -11.95 -4.15
CA ILE A 96 16.36 -11.09 -3.03
C ILE A 96 16.10 -9.67 -3.52
N LEU A 97 15.31 -8.90 -2.77
CA LEU A 97 15.11 -7.49 -3.05
C LEU A 97 16.39 -6.69 -2.74
N PRO A 98 16.64 -5.56 -3.43
CA PRO A 98 17.78 -4.70 -3.15
C PRO A 98 17.74 -4.17 -1.73
N GLN A 99 18.88 -4.10 -1.06
CA GLN A 99 18.96 -3.53 0.29
C GLN A 99 19.07 -2.01 0.18
N THR A 100 17.97 -1.33 0.44
CA THR A 100 17.89 0.14 0.39
C THR A 100 17.11 0.63 1.60
N ILE A 101 16.96 1.95 1.77
CA ILE A 101 16.16 2.52 2.86
C ILE A 101 14.70 1.99 2.81
N GLN A 102 14.19 1.67 1.61
CA GLN A 102 12.84 1.14 1.42
C GLN A 102 12.73 -0.37 1.69
N PHE A 103 13.85 -1.09 1.62
CA PHE A 103 13.92 -2.54 1.72
C PHE A 103 14.98 -2.90 2.76
N PRO A 104 14.57 -3.17 4.01
CA PRO A 104 15.51 -3.38 5.10
C PRO A 104 16.46 -4.54 4.80
N THR A 105 17.67 -4.43 5.34
CA THR A 105 18.68 -5.49 5.20
C THR A 105 18.18 -6.76 5.86
N LEU A 106 18.38 -7.89 5.17
CA LEU A 106 18.15 -9.20 5.77
C LEU A 106 19.07 -9.39 6.99
N PRO A 107 18.67 -10.23 7.97
CA PRO A 107 19.52 -10.55 9.11
C PRO A 107 20.92 -11.00 8.66
N VAL A 108 21.95 -10.50 9.35
CA VAL A 108 23.36 -10.82 9.07
C VAL A 108 23.63 -12.33 8.99
N PRO A 109 23.08 -13.19 9.87
CA PRO A 109 23.29 -14.64 9.80
C PRO A 109 22.79 -15.23 8.46
N LEU A 110 21.65 -14.75 7.98
CA LEU A 110 21.04 -15.21 6.74
C LEU A 110 21.84 -14.73 5.51
N LEU A 111 22.31 -13.48 5.52
CA LEU A 111 23.19 -12.98 4.46
C LEU A 111 24.51 -13.73 4.41
N ALA A 112 25.08 -14.08 5.56
CA ALA A 112 26.27 -14.88 5.65
C ALA A 112 26.02 -16.29 5.07
N ALA A 113 24.94 -16.96 5.46
CA ALA A 113 24.57 -18.28 4.94
C ALA A 113 24.32 -18.29 3.42
N LEU A 114 23.74 -17.23 2.87
CA LEU A 114 23.55 -17.09 1.42
C LEU A 114 24.83 -16.72 0.66
N SER A 115 25.82 -16.14 1.35
CA SER A 115 27.08 -15.68 0.75
C SER A 115 28.24 -16.66 0.95
N THR A 116 28.06 -17.73 1.74
CA THR A 116 29.11 -18.74 1.95
C THR A 116 29.39 -19.52 0.65
N PRO A 117 30.62 -19.43 0.10
CA PRO A 117 30.98 -20.13 -1.11
C PRO A 117 30.94 -21.65 -0.87
N GLY A 118 30.16 -22.36 -1.68
CA GLY A 118 29.96 -23.80 -1.58
C GLY A 118 28.57 -24.23 -1.07
N VAL A 119 27.74 -23.31 -0.54
CA VAL A 119 26.36 -23.60 -0.11
C VAL A 119 25.33 -23.02 -1.07
N ALA A 120 25.56 -21.82 -1.60
CA ALA A 120 24.72 -21.20 -2.61
C ALA A 120 25.55 -20.34 -3.56
N ALA A 121 25.02 -20.09 -4.76
CA ALA A 121 25.49 -18.96 -5.55
C ALA A 121 25.14 -17.65 -4.81
N PRO A 122 25.97 -16.59 -4.93
CA PRO A 122 25.70 -15.32 -4.27
C PRO A 122 24.29 -14.82 -4.63
N PRO A 123 23.54 -14.26 -3.66
CA PRO A 123 22.14 -13.90 -3.87
C PRO A 123 22.03 -12.82 -4.95
N MET A 124 21.10 -13.05 -5.86
CA MET A 124 20.99 -12.29 -7.09
C MET A 124 19.95 -11.19 -6.95
N ILE A 125 20.43 -9.98 -6.65
CA ILE A 125 19.61 -8.80 -6.35
C ILE A 125 18.99 -8.17 -7.62
N LYS A 126 19.64 -8.34 -8.78
CA LYS A 126 19.34 -7.58 -9.99
C LYS A 126 17.96 -7.83 -10.61
N TYR A 127 17.39 -9.03 -10.45
CA TYR A 127 16.25 -9.46 -11.28
C TYR A 127 14.89 -9.40 -10.60
N LEU A 128 14.83 -9.57 -9.26
CA LEU A 128 13.55 -9.70 -8.56
C LEU A 128 12.72 -8.42 -8.63
N LEU A 129 13.33 -7.27 -8.34
CA LEU A 129 12.61 -5.99 -8.31
C LEU A 129 12.09 -5.59 -9.72
N PRO A 130 12.90 -5.65 -10.81
CA PRO A 130 12.39 -5.42 -12.16
C PRO A 130 11.27 -6.37 -12.56
N ALA A 131 11.38 -7.67 -12.21
CA ALA A 131 10.35 -8.65 -12.53
C ALA A 131 9.01 -8.32 -11.84
N LEU A 132 9.05 -7.93 -10.56
CA LEU A 132 7.85 -7.50 -9.83
C LEU A 132 7.26 -6.22 -10.40
N HIS A 133 8.09 -5.25 -10.80
CA HIS A 133 7.61 -4.04 -11.46
C HIS A 133 6.95 -4.34 -12.81
N SER A 134 7.52 -5.24 -13.61
CA SER A 134 6.91 -5.68 -14.87
C SER A 134 5.57 -6.39 -14.65
N ALA A 135 5.48 -7.26 -13.64
CA ALA A 135 4.22 -7.92 -13.28
C ALA A 135 3.17 -6.88 -12.84
N ARG A 136 3.54 -5.94 -11.98
CA ARG A 136 2.63 -4.89 -11.46
C ARG A 136 2.21 -3.86 -12.52
N LEU A 137 2.91 -3.78 -13.64
CA LEU A 137 2.57 -2.88 -14.74
C LEU A 137 1.31 -3.37 -15.49
N ILE A 138 1.16 -4.68 -15.67
CA ILE A 138 0.03 -5.29 -16.37
C ILE A 138 -1.07 -5.56 -15.35
N LYS A 139 -2.20 -4.87 -15.48
CA LYS A 139 -3.32 -4.97 -14.56
C LYS A 139 -4.31 -6.05 -14.96
N THR A 140 -4.75 -6.81 -13.97
CA THR A 140 -5.89 -7.74 -14.11
C THR A 140 -7.21 -6.97 -14.13
N GLU A 141 -8.29 -7.59 -14.63
CA GLU A 141 -9.60 -6.93 -14.65
C GLU A 141 -10.11 -6.58 -13.24
N TYR A 142 -9.81 -7.42 -12.26
CA TYR A 142 -10.11 -7.15 -10.86
C TYR A 142 -9.39 -5.89 -10.34
N GLU A 143 -8.08 -5.76 -10.60
CA GLU A 143 -7.34 -4.55 -10.23
C GLU A 143 -7.85 -3.31 -10.96
N LEU A 144 -8.21 -3.44 -12.25
CA LEU A 144 -8.79 -2.34 -13.01
C LEU A 144 -10.11 -1.87 -12.39
N GLU A 145 -10.95 -2.80 -11.94
CA GLU A 145 -12.21 -2.44 -11.29
C GLU A 145 -11.98 -1.71 -9.96
N LEU A 146 -11.02 -2.16 -9.14
CA LEU A 146 -10.62 -1.44 -7.93
C LEU A 146 -10.12 -0.02 -8.25
N ILE A 147 -9.34 0.15 -9.31
CA ILE A 147 -8.85 1.47 -9.77
C ILE A 147 -10.02 2.35 -10.24
N ARG A 148 -10.99 1.80 -10.99
CA ARG A 148 -12.19 2.54 -11.42
C ARG A 148 -13.02 2.98 -10.21
N GLN A 149 -13.21 2.09 -9.23
CA GLN A 149 -13.92 2.40 -8.00
C GLN A 149 -13.20 3.53 -7.23
N ALA A 150 -11.89 3.41 -7.04
CA ALA A 150 -11.07 4.45 -6.40
C ALA A 150 -11.20 5.80 -7.11
N ASN A 151 -11.11 5.83 -8.45
CA ASN A 151 -11.26 7.05 -9.25
C ASN A 151 -12.65 7.66 -9.14
N ALA A 152 -13.70 6.83 -9.04
CA ALA A 152 -15.06 7.30 -8.85
C ALA A 152 -15.25 7.96 -7.48
N ILE A 153 -14.69 7.37 -6.43
CA ILE A 153 -14.69 7.94 -5.07
C ILE A 153 -13.92 9.26 -5.03
N SER A 154 -12.69 9.28 -5.54
CA SER A 154 -11.88 10.51 -5.61
C SER A 154 -12.56 11.60 -6.43
N SER A 155 -13.20 11.25 -7.55
CA SER A 155 -13.97 12.21 -8.37
C SER A 155 -15.11 12.85 -7.59
N ARG A 156 -15.88 12.06 -6.83
CA ARG A 156 -16.95 12.56 -5.95
C ARG A 156 -16.39 13.46 -4.85
N ALA A 157 -15.26 13.07 -4.23
CA ALA A 157 -14.61 13.88 -3.21
C ALA A 157 -14.17 15.24 -3.76
N HIS A 158 -13.58 15.29 -4.96
CA HIS A 158 -13.26 16.55 -5.64
C HIS A 158 -14.52 17.38 -5.93
N GLU A 159 -15.64 16.77 -6.36
CA GLU A 159 -16.90 17.50 -6.56
C GLU A 159 -17.44 18.12 -5.29
N VAL A 160 -17.31 17.43 -4.15
CA VAL A 160 -17.71 17.95 -2.83
C VAL A 160 -16.88 19.18 -2.50
N ILE A 161 -15.56 19.11 -2.62
CA ILE A 161 -14.66 20.25 -2.36
C ILE A 161 -15.00 21.43 -3.25
N MET A 162 -15.12 21.19 -4.57
CA MET A 162 -15.45 22.24 -5.53
C MET A 162 -16.82 22.87 -5.26
N ARG A 163 -17.78 22.10 -4.73
CA ARG A 163 -19.11 22.63 -4.34
C ARG A 163 -19.03 23.46 -3.07
N VAL A 164 -18.23 23.05 -2.08
CA VAL A 164 -18.03 23.82 -0.85
C VAL A 164 -17.32 25.14 -1.17
N LEU A 165 -16.21 25.08 -1.91
CA LEU A 165 -15.49 26.26 -2.41
C LEU A 165 -16.41 27.19 -3.22
N GLY A 166 -17.22 26.64 -4.13
CA GLY A 166 -18.14 27.43 -4.93
C GLY A 166 -19.29 28.08 -4.13
N LYS A 167 -19.69 27.49 -3.00
CA LYS A 167 -20.64 28.13 -2.06
C LYS A 167 -19.97 29.28 -1.32
N ASP A 168 -18.73 29.09 -0.86
CA ASP A 168 -17.95 30.13 -0.19
C ASP A 168 -17.74 31.34 -1.12
N VAL A 169 -17.38 31.13 -2.39
CA VAL A 169 -17.24 32.21 -3.38
C VAL A 169 -18.57 32.95 -3.62
N LYS A 170 -19.70 32.23 -3.70
CA LYS A 170 -21.02 32.87 -3.86
C LYS A 170 -21.43 33.68 -2.63
N GLU A 171 -21.02 33.27 -1.44
CA GLU A 171 -21.23 34.03 -0.21
C GLU A 171 -20.27 35.23 -0.08
N VAL A 172 -19.04 35.12 -0.59
CA VAL A 172 -18.00 36.17 -0.51
C VAL A 172 -18.07 37.16 -1.68
N GLY A 173 -18.69 36.79 -2.82
CA GLY A 173 -18.62 37.55 -4.08
C GLY A 173 -19.96 37.74 -4.79
N GLY A 174 -20.84 38.60 -4.26
CA GLY A 174 -21.58 39.51 -5.15
C GLY A 174 -23.09 39.73 -4.96
N ARG A 175 -23.72 39.31 -3.86
CA ARG A 175 -25.01 39.88 -3.40
C ARG A 175 -25.28 39.41 -1.98
N VAL A 176 -24.96 40.27 -1.01
CA VAL A 176 -25.69 40.23 0.26
C VAL A 176 -27.16 40.41 -0.10
N SER A 177 -27.96 39.35 0.07
CA SER A 177 -29.41 39.44 -0.06
C SER A 177 -29.91 40.47 0.94
N VAL A 178 -30.15 41.71 0.48
CA VAL A 178 -30.87 42.74 1.22
C VAL A 178 -32.35 42.36 1.21
N ASN A 179 -32.68 41.27 1.90
CA ASN A 179 -34.06 40.89 2.14
C ASN A 179 -34.18 40.44 3.60
N PRO A 180 -34.68 41.30 4.51
CA PRO A 180 -34.59 41.10 5.96
C PRO A 180 -35.51 39.98 6.51
N LYS A 181 -36.10 39.14 5.64
CA LYS A 181 -37.12 38.15 6.01
C LYS A 181 -36.76 36.69 5.72
N LYS A 182 -35.57 36.39 5.19
CA LYS A 182 -35.07 35.01 5.09
C LYS A 182 -33.60 34.96 5.44
N ILE A 183 -33.33 34.61 6.69
CA ILE A 183 -32.01 34.14 7.12
C ILE A 183 -31.87 32.75 6.52
N THR A 184 -31.36 32.65 5.30
CA THR A 184 -30.79 31.38 4.84
C THR A 184 -29.52 31.17 5.64
N ALA A 185 -29.47 30.10 6.42
CA ALA A 185 -28.36 29.77 7.29
C ALA A 185 -27.04 29.82 6.50
N VAL A 186 -26.28 30.89 6.72
CA VAL A 186 -24.88 30.97 6.33
C VAL A 186 -24.17 29.89 7.13
N MET A 187 -23.42 29.03 6.45
CA MET A 187 -22.61 28.03 7.15
C MET A 187 -21.66 28.79 8.09
N PRO A 188 -21.58 28.45 9.39
CA PRO A 188 -20.72 29.17 10.31
C PRO A 188 -19.29 29.17 9.77
N GLY A 189 -18.57 30.30 9.89
CA GLY A 189 -17.26 30.52 9.25
C GLY A 189 -16.19 29.45 9.53
N GLN A 190 -16.42 28.56 10.50
CA GLN A 190 -15.62 27.37 10.79
C GLN A 190 -15.63 26.28 9.70
N TRP A 191 -16.44 26.40 8.65
CA TRP A 191 -16.52 25.42 7.55
C TRP A 191 -16.07 25.97 6.19
N ARG A 192 -15.48 27.17 6.16
CA ARG A 192 -14.92 27.75 4.95
C ARG A 192 -13.55 27.16 4.70
N ILE A 193 -13.27 26.82 3.44
CA ILE A 193 -11.96 26.30 3.06
C ILE A 193 -11.06 27.51 2.77
N GLU A 194 -10.21 27.86 3.73
CA GLU A 194 -9.25 28.96 3.59
C GLU A 194 -7.85 28.44 3.23
N LYS A 195 -7.52 27.22 3.68
CA LYS A 195 -6.20 26.61 3.50
C LYS A 195 -6.28 25.29 2.76
N GLU A 196 -5.19 24.94 2.09
CA GLU A 196 -5.03 23.65 1.41
C GLU A 196 -5.25 22.45 2.35
N ALA A 197 -4.72 22.52 3.58
CA ALA A 197 -4.89 21.47 4.58
C ALA A 197 -6.37 21.19 4.95
N GLU A 198 -7.26 22.19 4.87
CA GLU A 198 -8.69 22.02 5.13
C GLU A 198 -9.39 21.34 3.95
N ALA A 199 -8.99 21.68 2.72
CA ALA A 199 -9.44 21.01 1.52
C ALA A 199 -9.00 19.52 1.51
N GLU A 200 -7.76 19.24 1.91
CA GLU A 200 -7.22 17.89 2.07
C GLU A 200 -7.98 17.11 3.13
N ALA A 201 -8.26 17.73 4.29
CA ALA A 201 -9.02 17.08 5.35
C ALA A 201 -10.43 16.67 4.87
N ILE A 202 -11.11 17.54 4.13
CA ILE A 202 -12.42 17.25 3.53
C ILE A 202 -12.31 16.16 2.45
N PHE A 203 -11.26 16.20 1.63
CA PHE A 203 -10.99 15.18 0.63
C PHE A 203 -10.85 13.80 1.27
N VAL A 204 -9.95 13.68 2.24
CA VAL A 204 -9.67 12.42 2.95
C VAL A 204 -10.90 11.95 3.71
N ALA A 205 -11.63 12.85 4.36
CA ALA A 205 -12.87 12.51 5.05
C ALA A 205 -13.95 11.98 4.08
N SER A 206 -14.09 12.59 2.91
CA SER A 206 -15.04 12.15 1.88
C SER A 206 -14.68 10.77 1.34
N CYS A 207 -13.40 10.52 1.06
CA CYS A 207 -12.95 9.20 0.60
C CYS A 207 -13.16 8.12 1.68
N ARG A 208 -12.78 8.40 2.93
CA ARG A 208 -12.91 7.45 4.05
C ARG A 208 -14.37 7.08 4.35
N ARG A 209 -15.30 8.03 4.18
CA ARG A 209 -16.73 7.78 4.36
C ARG A 209 -17.25 6.70 3.39
N GLU A 210 -16.64 6.58 2.22
CA GLU A 210 -17.00 5.58 1.20
C GLU A 210 -16.13 4.31 1.30
N GLY A 211 -15.38 4.13 2.39
CA GLY A 211 -14.57 2.94 2.66
C GLY A 211 -13.23 2.92 1.93
N TYR A 212 -12.81 4.04 1.31
CA TYR A 212 -11.55 4.13 0.59
C TYR A 212 -10.55 5.00 1.34
N VAL A 213 -9.38 4.45 1.64
CA VAL A 213 -8.24 5.23 2.10
C VAL A 213 -7.46 5.66 0.87
N PRO A 214 -7.43 6.97 0.53
CA PRO A 214 -6.75 7.41 -0.67
C PRO A 214 -5.26 7.15 -0.54
N LEU A 215 -4.78 6.16 -1.29
CA LEU A 215 -3.43 6.14 -1.81
C LEU A 215 -3.50 7.08 -3.01
N MET A 216 -2.73 8.16 -2.97
CA MET A 216 -2.77 9.27 -3.94
C MET A 216 -3.22 8.81 -5.33
N SER A 217 -4.44 9.16 -5.72
CA SER A 217 -4.85 9.12 -7.13
C SER A 217 -4.48 10.47 -7.70
N ASP A 218 -3.59 10.50 -8.70
CA ASP A 218 -3.19 11.72 -9.42
C ASP A 218 -4.37 12.27 -10.24
N ILE A 219 -5.38 12.80 -9.57
CA ILE A 219 -6.53 13.46 -10.19
C ILE A 219 -6.41 14.95 -9.89
N THR A 220 -5.95 15.70 -10.87
CA THR A 220 -5.92 17.16 -10.81
C THR A 220 -7.14 17.73 -11.54
N ARG A 221 -7.88 18.63 -10.88
CA ARG A 221 -8.99 19.38 -11.49
C ARG A 221 -8.75 20.88 -11.33
N HIS A 222 -8.63 21.60 -12.45
CA HIS A 222 -8.56 23.06 -12.45
C HIS A 222 -9.94 23.69 -12.61
N GLN A 223 -10.23 24.72 -11.82
CA GLN A 223 -11.43 25.56 -12.00
C GLN A 223 -11.07 26.91 -12.64
N PRO A 224 -11.81 27.35 -13.68
CA PRO A 224 -11.46 28.54 -14.46
C PRO A 224 -11.79 29.91 -13.83
N ASN A 225 -12.40 29.98 -12.62
CA ASN A 225 -12.95 31.23 -12.07
C ASN A 225 -12.30 31.72 -10.75
N MET A 226 -11.02 31.41 -10.49
CA MET A 226 -10.28 32.01 -9.36
C MET A 226 -9.43 33.21 -9.81
N PRO A 227 -9.33 34.29 -9.00
CA PRO A 227 -8.27 35.28 -9.16
C PRO A 227 -6.91 34.65 -8.79
N PRO A 228 -5.79 35.01 -9.45
CA PRO A 228 -4.48 34.45 -9.10
C PRO A 228 -3.98 35.02 -7.77
N PRO A 229 -3.13 34.32 -6.99
CA PRO A 229 -2.33 33.16 -7.36
C PRO A 229 -2.59 31.95 -6.45
N CYS A 230 -2.81 30.77 -7.04
CA CYS A 230 -2.40 29.48 -6.49
C CYS A 230 -2.77 28.47 -7.55
N THR A 231 -1.80 28.12 -8.38
CA THR A 231 -1.89 26.92 -9.19
C THR A 231 -1.97 25.76 -8.20
N THR A 232 -3.18 25.37 -7.78
CA THR A 232 -3.40 24.13 -7.03
C THR A 232 -3.23 22.99 -8.03
N VAL A 233 -1.98 22.76 -8.40
CA VAL A 233 -1.52 21.45 -8.81
C VAL A 233 -1.48 20.69 -7.51
N ALA A 234 -2.44 19.80 -7.27
CA ALA A 234 -2.30 18.78 -6.24
C ALA A 234 -1.26 17.75 -6.73
N THR A 235 -0.04 18.20 -7.00
CA THR A 235 1.16 17.36 -6.92
C THR A 235 1.59 17.44 -5.47
N ILE A 236 0.95 16.62 -4.65
CA ILE A 236 1.45 16.38 -3.30
C ILE A 236 2.63 15.42 -3.49
N GLU A 237 3.80 15.94 -3.87
CA GLU A 237 5.04 15.20 -3.70
C GLU A 237 5.25 15.04 -2.19
N HIS A 238 4.82 13.91 -1.63
CA HIS A 238 5.37 13.51 -0.35
C HIS A 238 6.78 13.02 -0.62
N SER A 239 7.75 13.89 -0.35
CA SER A 239 9.10 13.46 -0.05
C SER A 239 8.99 12.34 1.00
N LEU A 240 9.70 11.25 0.72
CA LEU A 240 9.95 10.17 1.67
C LEU A 240 10.68 10.76 2.89
N GLY A 241 9.92 11.31 3.82
CA GLY A 241 10.31 11.48 5.21
C GLY A 241 10.22 10.12 5.89
N VAL A 242 11.25 9.31 5.68
CA VAL A 242 11.59 8.18 6.53
C VAL A 242 11.87 8.70 7.94
N LEU A 243 11.47 7.90 8.93
CA LEU A 243 11.89 7.89 10.35
C LEU A 243 12.99 8.88 10.76
#